data_AF-A0A6I3LK24-F1
#
_entry.id   AF-A0A6I3LK24-F1
#
_cell.length_a   1.000
_cell.length_b   1.000
_cell.length_c   1.000
_cell.angle_alpha   90.00
_cell.angle_beta   90.00
_cell.angle_gamma   90.00
#
_symmetry.space_group_name_H-M   'P 1'
#
loop_
_entity.id
_entity.type
_entity.pdbx_description
1 polymer ?
#
loop_
_entity_poly.entity_id
_entity_poly.type
_entity_poly.pdbx_seq_one_letter_code
_entity_poly.pdbx_strand_id
1 'polypeptide(L)'
;MNRAHDLYCFYFGAQKGSDVPIVFLYHDQEVGDFLAKNIQDFLFERIIYDMVDIDYYQENNEAKSKEQLEDTLRTHSKYMKQVHIEIIRAVMQRTAELFDVLNLNGQVIAQVKGLLSEKEAQELINQYIAFEQAGQSFVYMGA
;
A
#
# COMPACT_ATOMS: atom_id res chain seq x y z
N MET A 1 9.57 -4.53 -0.04
CA MET A 1 10.71 -3.64 -0.39
C MET A 1 10.93 -3.73 -1.88
N ASN A 2 10.84 -2.60 -2.60
CA ASN A 2 11.10 -2.55 -4.04
C ASN A 2 12.59 -2.33 -4.28
N ARG A 3 13.16 -3.02 -5.26
CA ARG A 3 14.55 -2.88 -5.71
C ARG A 3 14.64 -1.88 -6.86
N ALA A 4 15.85 -1.43 -7.17
CA ALA A 4 16.08 -0.60 -8.35
C ALA A 4 15.54 -1.31 -9.61
N HIS A 5 14.71 -0.60 -10.37
CA HIS A 5 14.02 -1.04 -11.60
C HIS A 5 12.73 -1.86 -11.44
N ASP A 6 12.21 -2.08 -10.24
CA ASP A 6 10.84 -2.59 -10.11
C ASP A 6 9.82 -1.54 -10.57
N LEU A 7 8.75 -1.97 -11.24
CA LEU A 7 7.78 -1.07 -11.87
C LEU A 7 6.37 -1.29 -11.37
N TYR A 8 5.69 -0.18 -11.07
CA TYR A 8 4.23 -0.16 -11.00
C TYR A 8 3.68 0.21 -12.37
N CYS A 9 2.79 -0.62 -12.92
CA CYS A 9 2.28 -0.43 -14.27
C CYS A 9 0.75 -0.49 -14.33
N PHE A 10 0.17 0.35 -15.20
CA PHE A 10 -1.22 0.19 -15.63
C PHE A 10 -1.31 -1.00 -16.59
N TYR A 11 -2.09 -2.01 -16.22
CA TYR A 11 -2.24 -3.23 -17.02
C TYR A 11 -3.55 -3.24 -17.81
N PHE A 12 -3.51 -2.65 -19.00
CA PHE A 12 -4.66 -2.56 -19.91
C PHE A 12 -5.17 -3.93 -20.40
N GLY A 13 -4.33 -4.97 -20.36
CA GLY A 13 -4.71 -6.34 -20.75
C GLY A 13 -5.81 -6.96 -19.87
N ALA A 14 -5.95 -6.49 -18.63
CA ALA A 14 -6.99 -6.93 -17.69
C ALA A 14 -8.00 -5.82 -17.36
N GLN A 15 -8.10 -4.78 -18.19
CA GLN A 15 -9.04 -3.68 -17.98
C GLN A 15 -10.49 -4.17 -17.99
N LYS A 16 -11.28 -3.74 -17.00
CA LYS A 16 -12.73 -3.99 -16.92
C LYS A 16 -13.48 -2.65 -16.81
N GLY A 17 -14.12 -2.22 -17.91
CA GLY A 17 -14.76 -0.91 -17.95
C GLY A 17 -13.74 0.22 -17.79
N SER A 18 -13.95 1.09 -16.79
CA SER A 18 -12.99 2.16 -16.44
C SER A 18 -11.90 1.72 -15.47
N ASP A 19 -11.99 0.50 -14.92
CA ASP A 19 -10.99 -0.02 -14.00
C ASP A 19 -9.80 -0.60 -14.77
N VAL A 20 -8.65 0.06 -14.68
CA VAL A 20 -7.36 -0.41 -15.21
C VAL A 20 -6.50 -0.87 -14.04
N PRO A 21 -6.25 -2.19 -13.89
CA PRO A 21 -5.47 -2.71 -12.78
C PRO A 21 -4.05 -2.14 -12.71
N ILE A 22 -3.56 -1.99 -11.49
CA ILE A 22 -2.15 -1.70 -11.22
C ILE A 22 -1.45 -3.02 -10.88
N VAL A 23 -0.35 -3.27 -11.58
CA VAL A 23 0.49 -4.46 -11.37
C VAL A 23 1.88 -4.07 -10.92
N PHE A 24 2.51 -4.95 -10.15
CA PHE A 24 3.93 -4.89 -9.83
C PHE A 24 4.70 -5.78 -10.79
N LEU A 25 5.71 -5.23 -11.47
CA LEU A 25 6.62 -6.00 -12.29
C LEU A 25 7.98 -6.03 -11.60
N TYR A 26 8.44 -7.24 -11.30
CA TYR A 26 9.77 -7.48 -10.78
C TYR A 26 10.80 -7.26 -11.89
N HIS A 27 11.90 -6.58 -11.57
CA HIS A 27 13.00 -6.36 -12.51
C HIS A 27 13.72 -7.66 -12.93
N ASP A 28 13.70 -8.70 -12.10
CA ASP A 28 14.45 -9.95 -12.25
C ASP A 28 13.55 -11.18 -12.51
N GLN A 29 12.24 -10.99 -12.66
CA GLN A 29 11.29 -12.08 -12.91
C GLN A 29 10.35 -11.75 -14.06
N GLU A 30 10.00 -12.76 -14.84
CA GLU A 30 9.00 -12.67 -15.92
C GLU A 30 7.56 -12.78 -15.41
N VAL A 31 7.34 -12.46 -14.12
CA VAL A 31 6.07 -12.57 -13.41
C VAL A 31 5.66 -11.19 -12.90
N GLY A 32 4.39 -10.84 -13.02
CA GLY A 32 3.81 -9.63 -12.46
C GLY A 32 2.71 -9.96 -11.46
N ASP A 33 2.57 -9.14 -10.42
CA ASP A 33 1.54 -9.31 -9.39
C ASP A 33 0.45 -8.26 -9.52
N PHE A 34 -0.80 -8.67 -9.37
CA PHE A 34 -1.91 -7.71 -9.28
C PHE A 34 -1.92 -7.06 -7.89
N LEU A 35 -1.79 -5.74 -7.85
CA LEU A 35 -1.80 -4.98 -6.60
C LEU A 35 -3.15 -4.34 -6.31
N ALA A 36 -3.76 -3.73 -7.32
CA ALA A 36 -5.01 -3.00 -7.16
C ALA A 36 -5.84 -3.04 -8.43
N LYS A 37 -7.16 -2.97 -8.27
CA LYS A 37 -8.12 -2.92 -9.37
C LYS A 37 -8.03 -1.64 -10.21
N ASN A 38 -7.66 -0.52 -9.59
CA ASN A 38 -7.50 0.78 -10.23
C ASN A 38 -6.58 1.70 -9.41
N ILE A 39 -6.32 2.91 -9.92
CA ILE A 39 -5.46 3.89 -9.26
C ILE A 39 -5.97 4.36 -7.89
N GLN A 40 -7.30 4.44 -7.69
CA GLN A 40 -7.87 4.91 -6.42
C GLN A 40 -7.63 3.90 -5.30
N ASP A 41 -7.74 2.62 -5.63
CA ASP A 41 -7.48 1.49 -4.74
C ASP A 41 -5.98 1.38 -4.45
N PHE A 42 -5.13 1.56 -5.47
CA PHE A 42 -3.67 1.60 -5.31
C PHE A 42 -3.21 2.72 -4.38
N LEU A 43 -3.71 3.95 -4.57
CA LEU A 43 -3.35 5.09 -3.71
C LEU A 43 -3.75 4.85 -2.26
N PHE A 44 -4.92 4.26 -2.01
CA PHE A 44 -5.35 3.91 -0.66
C PHE A 44 -4.43 2.87 -0.04
N GLU A 45 -4.13 1.78 -0.75
CA GLU A 45 -3.22 0.74 -0.30
C GLU A 45 -1.83 1.31 0.08
N ARG A 46 -1.24 2.14 -0.78
CA ARG A 46 0.10 2.72 -0.53
C ARG A 46 0.11 3.62 0.70
N ILE A 47 -0.87 4.51 0.84
CA ILE A 47 -0.95 5.40 2.00
C ILE A 47 -1.22 4.60 3.29
N ILE A 48 -2.03 3.52 3.23
CA ILE A 48 -2.24 2.62 4.38
C ILE A 48 -0.93 1.95 4.80
N TYR A 49 -0.13 1.45 3.86
CA TYR A 49 1.17 0.86 4.19
C TYR A 49 2.19 1.87 4.70
N ASP A 50 2.18 3.11 4.20
CA ASP A 50 3.02 4.19 4.73
C ASP A 50 2.66 4.52 6.20
N MET A 51 1.46 4.16 6.67
CA MET A 51 1.05 4.30 8.07
C MET A 51 1.47 3.14 8.98
N VAL A 52 2.02 2.05 8.44
CA VAL A 52 2.52 0.89 9.22
C VAL A 52 3.91 1.14 9.80
N ASP A 53 4.78 1.79 9.04
CA ASP A 53 6.11 2.22 9.50
C ASP A 53 6.30 3.71 9.15
N ILE A 54 5.73 4.57 9.99
CA ILE A 54 5.67 6.01 9.70
C ILE A 54 7.04 6.67 9.78
N ASP A 55 7.95 6.11 10.56
CA ASP A 55 9.24 6.73 10.86
C ASP A 55 10.37 6.25 9.94
N TYR A 56 10.07 5.32 9.01
CA TYR A 56 11.02 4.74 8.07
C TYR A 56 11.88 5.78 7.33
N TYR A 57 11.28 6.92 6.94
CA TYR A 57 11.96 7.96 6.15
C TYR A 57 12.42 9.18 6.97
N GLN A 58 11.87 9.39 8.17
CA GLN A 58 12.00 10.66 8.91
C GLN A 58 12.79 10.53 10.23
N GLU A 59 13.64 9.51 10.34
CA GLU A 59 14.59 9.36 11.45
C GLU A 59 13.94 9.45 12.85
N ASN A 60 12.80 8.80 13.04
CA ASN A 60 12.01 8.80 14.29
C ASN A 60 11.33 10.14 14.66
N ASN A 61 11.08 11.02 13.68
CA ASN A 61 10.31 12.25 13.90
C ASN A 61 8.85 12.11 13.46
N GLU A 62 8.01 11.62 14.37
CA GLU A 62 6.57 11.41 14.14
C GLU A 62 5.84 12.66 13.62
N ALA A 63 6.20 13.86 14.07
CA ALA A 63 5.54 15.09 13.62
C ALA A 63 5.81 15.34 12.13
N LYS A 64 7.05 15.15 11.67
CA LYS A 64 7.41 15.24 10.25
C LYS A 64 6.78 14.11 9.44
N SER A 65 6.75 12.89 9.99
CA SER A 65 6.10 11.74 9.36
C SER A 65 4.61 12.02 9.10
N LYS A 66 3.91 12.59 10.10
CA LYS A 66 2.50 13.00 9.98
C LYS A 66 2.30 14.17 9.00
N GLU A 67 3.19 15.15 8.99
CA GLU A 67 3.16 16.25 8.00
C GLU A 67 3.30 15.71 6.57
N GLN A 68 4.21 14.74 6.35
CA GLN A 68 4.39 14.10 5.03
C GLN A 68 3.15 13.30 4.61
N LEU A 69 2.47 12.62 5.54
CA LEU A 69 1.21 11.94 5.27
C LEU A 69 0.10 12.94 4.89
N GLU A 70 0.00 14.08 5.60
CA GLU A 70 -0.94 15.15 5.26
C GLU A 70 -0.68 15.73 3.87
N ASP A 71 0.60 15.96 3.53
CA ASP A 71 1.00 16.47 2.22
C ASP A 71 0.70 15.47 1.09
N THR A 72 0.94 14.18 1.34
CA THR A 72 0.57 13.09 0.43
C THR A 72 -0.94 13.06 0.21
N LEU A 73 -1.73 13.10 1.29
CA LEU A 73 -3.19 13.08 1.21
C LEU A 73 -3.73 14.34 0.51
N ARG A 74 -3.17 15.52 0.80
CA ARG A 74 -3.54 16.79 0.16
C ARG A 74 -3.38 16.72 -1.35
N THR A 75 -2.27 16.17 -1.84
CA THR A 75 -1.94 16.12 -3.27
C THR A 75 -2.70 15.03 -4.03
N HIS A 76 -3.02 13.91 -3.37
CA HIS A 76 -3.62 12.73 -4.01
C HIS A 76 -5.13 12.57 -3.80
N SER A 77 -5.72 13.23 -2.79
CA SER A 77 -7.14 13.09 -2.43
C SER A 77 -8.12 13.27 -3.60
N LYS A 78 -7.83 14.17 -4.54
CA LYS A 78 -8.67 14.38 -5.74
C LYS A 78 -8.79 13.15 -6.67
N TYR A 79 -7.92 12.15 -6.50
CA TYR A 79 -7.94 10.89 -7.24
C TYR A 79 -8.46 9.72 -6.41
N MET A 80 -8.95 9.96 -5.18
CA MET A 80 -9.37 8.91 -4.26
C MET A 80 -10.88 8.94 -4.03
N LYS A 81 -11.42 7.82 -3.53
CA LYS A 81 -12.80 7.75 -3.03
C LYS A 81 -12.90 8.51 -1.71
N GLN A 82 -14.03 9.18 -1.49
CA GLN A 82 -14.28 9.92 -0.24
C GLN A 82 -14.11 9.04 1.01
N VAL A 83 -14.61 7.80 0.97
CA VAL A 83 -14.47 6.84 2.07
C VAL A 83 -13.00 6.50 2.39
N HIS A 84 -12.13 6.40 1.37
CA HIS A 84 -10.70 6.16 1.58
C HIS A 84 -10.04 7.33 2.33
N ILE A 85 -10.38 8.56 1.95
CA ILE A 85 -9.87 9.79 2.59
C ILE A 85 -10.29 9.85 4.06
N GLU A 86 -11.54 9.51 4.36
CA GLU A 86 -12.08 9.52 5.72
C GLU A 86 -11.38 8.51 6.63
N ILE A 87 -11.13 7.29 6.13
CA ILE A 87 -10.39 6.26 6.87
C ILE A 87 -8.96 6.72 7.15
N ILE A 88 -8.25 7.22 6.13
CA ILE A 88 -6.87 7.69 6.29
C ILE A 88 -6.83 8.80 7.35
N ARG A 89 -7.72 9.80 7.27
CA ARG A 89 -7.79 10.86 8.28
C ARG A 89 -8.08 10.33 9.67
N ALA A 90 -8.97 9.34 9.83
CA ALA A 90 -9.26 8.74 11.12
C ALA A 90 -8.03 8.02 11.71
N VAL A 91 -7.23 7.34 10.87
CA VAL A 91 -5.99 6.70 11.29
C VAL A 91 -4.93 7.73 11.67
N MET A 92 -4.79 8.83 10.91
CA MET A 92 -3.81 9.88 11.17
C MET A 92 -4.00 10.61 12.52
N GLN A 93 -5.21 10.58 13.09
CA GLN A 93 -5.48 11.12 14.43
C GLN A 93 -4.93 10.25 15.57
N ARG A 94 -4.50 9.01 15.29
CA ARG A 94 -3.94 8.11 16.29
C ARG A 94 -2.55 8.56 16.76
N THR A 95 -2.18 8.17 17.97
CA THR A 95 -0.79 8.25 18.43
C THR A 95 -0.01 7.08 17.85
N ALA A 96 1.20 7.32 17.37
CA ALA A 96 2.02 6.23 16.86
C ALA A 96 2.59 5.38 18.00
N GLU A 97 2.63 4.07 17.78
CA GLU A 97 3.04 3.07 18.76
C GLU A 97 3.95 2.02 18.09
N LEU A 98 4.64 1.23 18.92
CA LEU A 98 5.54 0.18 18.43
C LEU A 98 4.74 -1.09 18.14
N PHE A 99 4.91 -1.61 16.94
CA PHE A 99 4.32 -2.87 16.50
C PHE A 99 5.42 -3.88 16.19
N ASP A 100 5.20 -5.13 16.61
CA ASP A 100 6.05 -6.25 16.23
C ASP A 100 5.82 -6.62 14.76
N VAL A 101 6.91 -6.72 14.00
CA VAL A 101 6.91 -7.28 12.65
C VAL A 101 7.27 -8.75 12.75
N LEU A 102 6.41 -9.61 12.20
CA LEU A 102 6.57 -11.06 12.26
C LEU A 102 7.09 -11.61 10.94
N ASN A 103 7.98 -12.60 11.01
CA ASN A 103 8.29 -13.41 9.84
C ASN A 103 7.16 -14.44 9.56
N LEU A 104 7.31 -15.21 8.48
CA LEU A 104 6.36 -16.25 8.08
C LEU A 104 6.16 -17.36 9.14
N ASN A 105 7.09 -17.51 10.09
CA ASN A 105 6.99 -18.47 11.19
C ASN A 105 6.38 -17.85 12.47
N GLY A 106 5.90 -16.61 12.40
CA GLY A 106 5.32 -15.89 13.54
C GLY A 106 6.35 -15.37 14.55
N GLN A 107 7.63 -15.32 14.19
CA GLN A 107 8.69 -14.81 15.07
C GLN A 107 8.86 -13.31 14.85
N VAL A 108 9.00 -12.55 15.94
CA VAL A 108 9.33 -11.12 15.88
C VAL A 108 10.72 -10.95 15.29
N ILE A 109 10.82 -10.22 14.17
CA ILE A 109 12.08 -9.92 13.48
C ILE A 109 12.47 -8.45 13.54
N ALA A 110 11.51 -7.56 13.81
CA ALA A 110 11.73 -6.13 13.98
C ALA A 110 10.59 -5.52 14.79
N GLN A 111 10.79 -4.28 15.22
CA GLN A 111 9.72 -3.40 15.69
C GLN A 111 9.71 -2.15 14.84
N VAL A 112 8.52 -1.74 14.42
CA VAL A 112 8.30 -0.52 13.65
C VAL A 112 7.39 0.42 14.43
N LYS A 113 7.57 1.72 14.23
CA LYS A 113 6.69 2.72 14.82
C LYS A 113 5.64 3.10 13.79
N GLY A 114 4.38 2.80 14.07
CA GLY A 114 3.27 2.94 13.13
C GLY A 114 2.03 3.56 13.76
N LEU A 115 1.08 3.94 12.91
CA LEU A 115 -0.30 4.30 13.29
C LEU A 115 -1.25 3.08 13.18
N LEU A 116 -0.78 2.03 12.51
CA LEU A 116 -1.43 0.76 12.28
C LEU A 116 -0.40 -0.37 12.44
N SER A 117 -0.84 -1.51 12.95
CA SER A 117 -0.12 -2.76 12.74
C SER A 117 -0.26 -3.25 11.29
N GLU A 118 0.67 -4.10 10.83
CA GLU A 118 0.55 -4.78 9.52
C GLU A 118 -0.79 -5.52 9.37
N LYS A 119 -1.26 -6.13 10.46
CA LYS A 119 -2.54 -6.84 10.49
C LYS A 119 -3.73 -5.91 10.26
N GLU A 120 -3.79 -4.79 10.97
CA GLU A 120 -4.87 -3.80 10.80
C GLU A 120 -4.84 -3.19 9.39
N ALA A 121 -3.66 -2.89 8.86
CA ALA A 121 -3.50 -2.41 7.49
C ALA A 121 -4.07 -3.41 6.48
N GLN A 122 -3.76 -4.70 6.63
CA GLN A 122 -4.29 -5.75 5.77
C GLN A 122 -5.81 -5.91 5.90
N GLU A 123 -6.35 -5.78 7.11
CA GLU A 123 -7.80 -5.80 7.35
C GLU A 123 -8.52 -4.65 6.64
N LEU A 124 -7.98 -3.42 6.73
CA LEU A 124 -8.51 -2.26 6.01
C LEU A 124 -8.44 -2.43 4.49
N ILE A 125 -7.31 -2.93 3.98
CA ILE A 125 -7.13 -3.21 2.55
C ILE A 125 -8.17 -4.22 2.07
N ASN A 126 -8.31 -5.35 2.77
CA ASN A 126 -9.28 -6.38 2.41
C ASN A 126 -10.72 -5.89 2.50
N GLN A 127 -11.03 -5.01 3.46
CA GLN A 127 -12.37 -4.47 3.63
C GLN A 127 -12.77 -3.49 2.51
N TYR A 128 -11.86 -2.62 2.09
CA TYR A 128 -12.21 -1.47 1.24
C TYR A 128 -11.78 -1.59 -0.23
N ILE A 129 -10.79 -2.44 -0.53
CA ILE A 129 -10.24 -2.58 -1.89
C ILE A 129 -10.12 -4.03 -2.36
N ALA A 130 -10.90 -4.96 -1.79
CA ALA A 130 -10.99 -6.33 -2.30
C ALA A 130 -11.35 -6.36 -3.80
N PHE A 131 -10.61 -7.17 -4.56
CA PHE A 131 -10.85 -7.37 -5.99
C PHE A 131 -10.46 -8.78 -6.43
N GLU A 132 -11.01 -9.22 -7.56
CA GLU A 132 -10.95 -10.62 -8.02
C GLU A 132 -9.53 -11.15 -8.20
N GLN A 133 -8.61 -10.30 -8.70
CA GLN A 133 -7.22 -10.67 -8.96
C GLN A 133 -6.28 -10.41 -7.78
N ALA A 134 -6.79 -10.01 -6.61
CA ALA A 134 -5.94 -9.77 -5.44
C ALA A 134 -5.11 -11.02 -5.08
N GLY A 135 -3.79 -10.86 -4.93
CA GLY A 135 -2.87 -11.95 -4.61
C GLY A 135 -2.59 -12.91 -5.77
N GLN A 136 -3.03 -12.60 -6.99
CA GLN A 136 -2.71 -13.37 -8.19
C GLN A 136 -1.47 -12.81 -8.90
N SER A 137 -0.75 -13.70 -9.57
CA SER A 137 0.41 -13.39 -10.41
C SER A 137 0.18 -13.88 -11.83
N PHE A 138 0.84 -13.26 -12.81
CA PHE A 138 0.78 -13.64 -14.23
C PHE A 138 2.16 -13.57 -14.88
N VAL A 139 2.41 -14.44 -15.85
CA VAL A 139 3.64 -14.40 -16.67
C VAL A 139 3.45 -13.37 -17.80
N TYR A 140 4.42 -12.48 -18.00
CA TYR A 140 4.31 -11.40 -19.00
C TYR A 140 5.36 -11.43 -20.11
N MET A 141 6.32 -12.37 -20.05
CA MET A 141 7.16 -12.74 -21.19
C MET A 141 7.12 -14.27 -21.39
N GLY A 142 6.83 -14.70 -22.64
CA GLY A 142 6.93 -16.10 -23.06
C GLY A 142 5.66 -16.96 -22.92
N ALA A 143 5.05 -17.27 -24.06
CA ALA A 143 4.47 -18.57 -24.36
C ALA A 143 5.18 -19.13 -25.61
#